data_AF-A0A1W1IDC0-F1
#
_entry.id   AF-A0A1W1IDC0-F1
#
_cell.length_a   1.000
_cell.length_b   1.000
_cell.length_c   1.000
_cell.angle_alpha   90.00
_cell.angle_beta   90.00
_cell.angle_gamma   90.00
#
_symmetry.space_group_name_H-M   'P 1'
#
loop_
_entity.id
_entity.type
_entity.pdbx_description
1 polymer ?
#
loop_
_entity_poly.entity_id
_entity_poly.type
_entity_poly.pdbx_seq_one_letter_code
_entity_poly.pdbx_strand_id
1 'polypeptide(L)'
;MAKKTSNEANGILLLKKWWFWLIFIVAVGTMVAFGKGTDTAETNASGTAVQTAIANFEEMATAASIEKAEADKQATEAIQAAEEKANAEAQAKAQAEAEAKLKDPANYRTDITYDQLAQAPDDYNSEMIVLSGRVIQMMQGEGSSQMLVAVDDKEGAVIFLGYESNINGSGISENDLIKFYGTAAGTISYESTLGETITVPAAFVNMMERQ
;
A
#
# COMPACT_ATOMS: atom_id res chain seq x y z
N MET A 1 51.01 4.36 13.80
CA MET A 1 50.92 5.35 12.70
C MET A 1 49.84 4.84 11.74
N ALA A 2 48.55 5.19 11.93
CA ALA A 2 47.82 6.29 11.26
C ALA A 2 48.08 6.31 9.74
N LYS A 3 47.09 6.14 8.83
CA LYS A 3 45.92 7.03 8.56
C LYS A 3 44.96 6.31 7.56
N LYS A 4 43.64 6.18 7.81
CA LYS A 4 42.48 6.97 7.26
C LYS A 4 42.58 7.30 5.74
N THR A 5 41.57 7.20 4.86
CA THR A 5 40.10 7.36 4.96
C THR A 5 39.37 7.06 3.62
N SER A 6 38.06 6.74 3.75
CA SER A 6 36.89 7.12 2.91
C SER A 6 36.80 6.77 1.42
N ASN A 7 35.75 6.03 1.07
CA ASN A 7 34.73 6.56 0.18
C ASN A 7 33.35 5.95 0.52
N GLU A 8 32.47 6.79 1.06
CA GLU A 8 31.04 6.60 0.99
C GLU A 8 30.54 7.12 -0.37
N ALA A 9 29.47 6.52 -0.92
CA ALA A 9 28.15 7.16 -1.00
C ALA A 9 27.30 6.63 -2.18
N ASN A 10 26.03 6.34 -1.82
CA ASN A 10 24.81 6.45 -2.62
C ASN A 10 24.35 5.25 -3.48
N GLY A 11 23.30 4.60 -2.98
CA GLY A 11 22.47 3.70 -3.79
C GLY A 11 21.37 2.94 -3.04
N ILE A 12 20.65 3.59 -2.12
CA ILE A 12 19.28 3.25 -1.69
C ILE A 12 19.08 1.79 -1.22
N LEU A 13 19.33 1.55 0.07
CA LEU A 13 18.79 0.39 0.79
C LEU A 13 17.33 0.69 1.18
N LEU A 14 16.38 0.39 0.28
CA LEU A 14 14.94 0.38 0.57
C LEU A 14 14.61 -0.86 1.42
N LEU A 15 14.98 -0.76 2.69
CA LEU A 15 14.65 -1.70 3.73
C LEU A 15 13.13 -1.71 3.98
N LYS A 16 12.55 -2.90 3.79
CA LYS A 16 11.41 -3.46 4.52
C LYS A 16 10.05 -2.79 4.31
N LYS A 17 9.28 -3.42 3.41
CA LYS A 17 7.81 -3.39 3.30
C LYS A 17 7.14 -3.68 4.66
N TRP A 18 7.03 -2.64 5.49
CA TRP A 18 6.23 -2.60 6.72
C TRP A 18 5.07 -1.60 6.60
N TRP A 19 4.82 -1.11 5.38
CA TRP A 19 3.80 -0.09 5.06
C TRP A 19 2.36 -0.62 4.99
N PHE A 20 2.14 -1.93 4.97
CA PHE A 20 0.78 -2.49 4.90
C PHE A 20 0.04 -2.55 6.26
N TRP A 21 0.68 -2.22 7.39
CA TRP A 21 0.03 -2.12 8.70
C TRP A 21 -0.17 -0.69 9.24
N LEU A 22 0.37 0.35 8.59
CA LEU A 22 0.24 1.74 9.05
C LEU A 22 -1.08 2.43 8.65
N ILE A 23 -1.91 1.78 7.82
CA ILE A 23 -3.24 2.32 7.44
C ILE A 23 -4.25 2.13 8.60
N PHE A 24 -3.93 1.37 9.65
CA PHE A 24 -4.84 1.11 10.78
C PHE A 24 -4.58 1.92 12.06
N ILE A 25 -3.57 2.80 12.10
CA ILE A 25 -3.29 3.65 13.29
C ILE A 25 -3.13 5.11 12.89
N VAL A 26 -4.23 5.75 12.49
CA VAL A 26 -4.45 7.19 12.72
C VAL A 26 -5.86 7.36 13.28
N ALA A 27 -6.10 6.73 14.43
CA ALA A 27 -7.19 7.11 15.31
C ALA A 27 -6.61 7.21 16.73
N VAL A 28 -6.71 8.41 17.28
CA VAL A 28 -6.44 8.78 18.68
C VAL A 28 -4.97 9.04 19.03
N GLY A 29 -4.61 10.32 19.06
CA GLY A 29 -3.58 10.80 19.99
C GLY A 29 -2.87 12.07 19.56
N THR A 30 -3.38 13.24 19.93
CA THR A 30 -2.58 14.35 20.50
C THR A 30 -3.49 15.44 21.07
N MET A 31 -3.62 15.51 22.40
CA MET A 31 -3.99 16.73 23.11
C MET A 31 -3.17 16.81 24.40
N VAL A 32 -2.04 17.51 24.34
CA VAL A 32 -1.32 18.13 25.48
C VAL A 32 -0.77 19.41 24.83
N ALA A 33 -1.04 20.64 25.27
CA ALA A 33 -0.90 21.27 26.57
C ALA A 33 -1.35 22.75 26.40
N PHE A 34 -1.39 23.71 27.33
CA PHE A 34 -0.85 23.93 28.66
C PHE A 34 -1.65 25.13 29.21
N GLY A 35 -2.05 25.12 30.48
CA GLY A 35 -2.61 26.30 31.12
C GLY A 35 -2.29 26.32 32.61
N LYS A 36 -1.91 27.53 33.09
CA LYS A 36 -2.16 28.11 34.43
C LYS A 36 -0.94 28.48 35.29
N GLY A 37 -0.93 29.76 35.70
CA GLY A 37 -0.18 30.37 36.81
C GLY A 37 0.51 31.68 36.39
N THR A 38 0.46 32.84 37.06
CA THR A 38 -0.01 33.25 38.40
C THR A 38 0.00 34.80 38.54
N ASP A 39 -0.94 35.33 39.35
CA ASP A 39 -0.92 36.47 40.30
C ASP A 39 -0.81 37.99 39.93
N THR A 40 -1.92 38.68 40.24
CA THR A 40 -2.11 39.84 41.18
C THR A 40 -1.51 41.23 40.91
N ALA A 41 -2.37 42.26 40.75
CA ALA A 41 -2.56 43.39 41.69
C ALA A 41 -3.49 44.50 41.12
N GLU A 42 -4.42 44.98 41.95
CA GLU A 42 -5.39 46.07 41.67
C GLU A 42 -4.78 47.47 41.91
N THR A 43 -5.34 48.54 41.28
CA THR A 43 -5.81 49.77 41.97
C THR A 43 -6.51 50.76 41.01
N ASN A 44 -7.46 51.52 41.59
CA ASN A 44 -8.61 52.20 40.98
C ASN A 44 -8.37 53.67 40.54
N ALA A 45 -9.08 54.17 39.50
CA ALA A 45 -10.03 55.31 39.58
C ALA A 45 -10.42 55.94 38.22
N SER A 46 -11.73 56.25 38.10
CA SER A 46 -12.43 57.13 37.12
C SER A 46 -12.80 56.54 35.74
N GLY A 47 -13.95 55.84 35.66
CA GLY A 47 -14.37 55.10 34.47
C GLY A 47 -15.85 55.24 34.13
N THR A 48 -16.26 56.26 33.38
CA THR A 48 -17.61 56.24 32.79
C THR A 48 -17.64 56.73 31.34
N ALA A 49 -16.94 57.81 30.98
CA ALA A 49 -16.82 58.21 29.56
C ALA A 49 -15.74 57.41 28.79
N VAL A 50 -14.65 57.04 29.48
CA VAL A 50 -13.56 56.23 28.91
C VAL A 50 -13.95 54.74 28.85
N GLN A 51 -14.81 54.26 29.76
CA GLN A 51 -15.32 52.88 29.73
C GLN A 51 -16.24 52.61 28.53
N THR A 52 -17.12 53.54 28.15
CA THR A 52 -18.00 53.34 26.98
C THR A 52 -17.24 53.37 25.65
N ALA A 53 -16.20 54.19 25.54
CA ALA A 53 -15.36 54.24 24.34
C ALA A 53 -14.41 53.03 24.22
N ILE A 54 -13.87 52.54 25.35
CA ILE A 54 -13.03 51.34 25.38
C ILE A 54 -13.87 50.07 25.16
N ALA A 55 -15.06 49.95 25.75
CA ALA A 55 -15.95 48.80 25.55
C ALA A 55 -16.37 48.65 24.08
N ASN A 56 -16.71 49.74 23.39
CA ASN A 56 -17.03 49.71 21.95
C ASN A 56 -15.83 49.33 21.08
N PHE A 57 -14.61 49.69 21.47
CA PHE A 57 -13.39 49.34 20.74
C PHE A 57 -12.98 47.87 20.97
N GLU A 58 -13.15 47.35 22.19
CA GLU A 58 -12.90 45.94 22.52
C GLU A 58 -13.94 45.00 21.86
N GLU A 59 -15.21 45.40 21.79
CA GLU A 59 -16.27 44.60 21.13
C GLU A 59 -16.07 44.51 19.60
N MET A 60 -15.62 45.61 18.96
CA MET A 60 -15.26 45.59 17.53
C MET A 60 -13.95 44.82 17.24
N ALA A 61 -12.95 44.91 18.12
CA ALA A 61 -11.69 44.17 17.97
C ALA A 61 -11.87 42.66 18.18
N THR A 62 -12.74 42.25 19.10
CA THR A 62 -13.08 40.84 19.35
C THR A 62 -13.95 40.26 18.23
N ALA A 63 -14.96 40.96 17.75
CA ALA A 63 -15.78 40.54 16.62
C ALA A 63 -14.94 40.37 15.33
N ALA A 64 -14.06 41.32 15.02
CA ALA A 64 -13.15 41.22 13.86
C ALA A 64 -12.13 40.08 13.99
N SER A 65 -11.72 39.74 15.22
CA SER A 65 -10.80 38.62 15.47
C SER A 65 -11.47 37.24 15.37
N ILE A 66 -12.77 37.15 15.71
CA ILE A 66 -13.58 35.93 15.58
C ILE A 66 -13.96 35.69 14.12
N GLU A 67 -14.38 36.72 13.39
CA GLU A 67 -14.75 36.62 11.97
C GLU A 67 -13.56 36.21 11.10
N LYS A 68 -12.36 36.73 11.41
CA LYS A 68 -11.11 36.31 10.77
C LYS A 68 -10.71 34.87 11.13
N ALA A 69 -10.89 34.45 12.39
CA ALA A 69 -10.60 33.08 12.81
C ALA A 69 -11.57 32.05 12.22
N GLU A 70 -12.84 32.40 12.04
CA GLU A 70 -13.83 31.56 11.35
C GLU A 70 -13.57 31.50 9.84
N ALA A 71 -13.18 32.61 9.21
CA ALA A 71 -12.77 32.63 7.81
C ALA A 71 -11.48 31.82 7.56
N ASP A 72 -10.49 31.90 8.46
CA ASP A 72 -9.25 31.11 8.37
C ASP A 72 -9.52 29.62 8.59
N LYS A 73 -10.44 29.26 9.49
CA LYS A 73 -10.88 27.87 9.70
C LYS A 73 -11.62 27.31 8.48
N GLN A 74 -12.55 28.06 7.91
CA GLN A 74 -13.28 27.66 6.70
C GLN A 74 -12.36 27.56 5.47
N ALA A 75 -11.39 28.47 5.34
CA ALA A 75 -10.37 28.40 4.29
C ALA A 75 -9.46 27.18 4.45
N THR A 76 -9.08 26.83 5.68
CA THR A 76 -8.27 25.64 5.97
C THR A 76 -9.04 24.35 5.70
N GLU A 77 -10.31 24.27 6.11
CA GLU A 77 -11.19 23.12 5.84
C GLU A 77 -11.46 22.95 4.33
N ALA A 78 -11.64 24.04 3.59
CA ALA A 78 -11.79 24.00 2.14
C ALA A 78 -10.52 23.55 1.41
N ILE A 79 -9.33 23.93 1.89
CA ILE A 79 -8.04 23.46 1.34
C ILE A 79 -7.85 21.97 1.64
N GLN A 80 -8.12 21.51 2.86
CA GLN A 80 -8.02 20.09 3.23
C GLN A 80 -9.00 19.22 2.42
N ALA A 81 -10.25 19.65 2.26
CA ALA A 81 -11.22 18.93 1.43
C ALA A 81 -10.82 18.88 -0.06
N ALA A 82 -10.19 19.95 -0.57
CA ALA A 82 -9.66 19.99 -1.94
C ALA A 82 -8.43 19.08 -2.11
N GLU A 83 -7.52 19.05 -1.14
CA GLU A 83 -6.35 18.18 -1.12
C GLU A 83 -6.72 16.69 -1.01
N GLU A 84 -7.67 16.35 -0.13
CA GLU A 84 -8.17 14.98 0.01
C GLU A 84 -8.83 14.50 -1.28
N LYS A 85 -9.65 15.34 -1.91
CA LYS A 85 -10.27 15.02 -3.20
C LYS A 85 -9.23 14.85 -4.32
N ALA A 86 -8.23 15.73 -4.39
CA ALA A 86 -7.16 15.63 -5.38
C ALA A 86 -6.30 14.38 -5.16
N ASN A 87 -6.00 14.01 -3.91
CA ASN A 87 -5.27 12.79 -3.58
C ASN A 87 -6.09 11.53 -3.91
N ALA A 88 -7.40 11.53 -3.62
CA ALA A 88 -8.29 10.43 -3.98
C ALA A 88 -8.41 10.24 -5.50
N GLU A 89 -8.53 11.33 -6.27
CA GLU A 89 -8.55 11.28 -7.74
C GLU A 89 -7.21 10.79 -8.31
N ALA A 90 -6.08 11.24 -7.75
CA ALA A 90 -4.75 10.78 -8.16
C ALA A 90 -4.54 9.29 -7.85
N GLN A 91 -4.97 8.81 -6.68
CA GLN A 91 -4.90 7.40 -6.31
C GLN A 91 -5.80 6.54 -7.20
N ALA A 92 -7.03 6.96 -7.45
CA ALA A 92 -7.94 6.24 -8.34
C ALA A 92 -7.38 6.13 -9.76
N LYS A 93 -6.78 7.20 -10.29
CA LYS A 93 -6.12 7.18 -11.60
C LYS A 93 -4.91 6.26 -11.62
N ALA A 94 -4.05 6.33 -10.60
CA ALA A 94 -2.87 5.47 -10.50
C ALA A 94 -3.26 3.98 -10.38
N GLN A 95 -4.31 3.67 -9.63
CA GLN A 95 -4.83 2.31 -9.50
C GLN A 95 -5.41 1.81 -10.82
N ALA A 96 -6.20 2.63 -11.52
CA ALA A 96 -6.74 2.27 -12.83
C ALA A 96 -5.63 2.02 -13.87
N GLU A 97 -4.57 2.83 -13.88
CA GLU A 97 -3.40 2.62 -14.75
C GLU A 97 -2.62 1.35 -14.37
N ALA A 98 -2.47 1.05 -13.08
CA ALA A 98 -1.83 -0.17 -12.62
C ALA A 98 -2.65 -1.41 -13.02
N GLU A 99 -3.96 -1.41 -12.78
CA GLU A 99 -4.86 -2.50 -13.19
C GLU A 99 -4.87 -2.70 -14.70
N ALA A 100 -4.81 -1.62 -15.49
CA ALA A 100 -4.72 -1.70 -16.94
C ALA A 100 -3.42 -2.40 -17.39
N LYS A 101 -2.28 -2.11 -16.74
CA LYS A 101 -1.00 -2.79 -17.03
C LYS A 101 -1.05 -4.29 -16.75
N LEU A 102 -1.73 -4.69 -15.66
CA LEU A 102 -1.89 -6.10 -15.28
C LEU A 102 -2.83 -6.86 -16.24
N LYS A 103 -3.63 -6.16 -17.02
CA LYS A 103 -4.58 -6.74 -18.00
C LYS A 103 -4.05 -6.75 -19.44
N ASP A 104 -2.80 -6.34 -19.65
CA ASP A 104 -2.16 -6.33 -20.96
C ASP A 104 -1.07 -7.41 -21.04
N PRO A 105 -1.28 -8.49 -21.81
CA PRO A 105 -0.31 -9.56 -21.99
C PRO A 105 1.07 -9.10 -22.49
N ALA A 106 1.15 -7.96 -23.18
CA ALA A 106 2.41 -7.43 -23.71
C ALA A 106 3.39 -6.96 -22.62
N ASN A 107 2.90 -6.72 -21.40
CA ASN A 107 3.73 -6.30 -20.26
C ASN A 107 4.45 -7.46 -19.57
N TYR A 108 4.16 -8.70 -19.94
CA TYR A 108 4.71 -9.89 -19.28
C TYR A 108 5.89 -10.47 -20.06
N ARG A 109 6.91 -10.87 -19.31
CA ARG A 109 8.13 -11.47 -19.82
C ARG A 109 7.94 -12.94 -20.11
N THR A 110 8.34 -13.36 -21.32
CA THR A 110 8.31 -14.75 -21.78
C THR A 110 9.68 -15.42 -21.70
N ASP A 111 10.73 -14.68 -21.31
CA ASP A 111 12.11 -15.17 -21.23
C ASP A 111 12.48 -15.76 -19.86
N ILE A 112 11.63 -15.57 -18.85
CA ILE A 112 11.82 -16.12 -17.50
C ILE A 112 11.29 -17.56 -17.44
N THR A 113 12.13 -18.50 -17.03
CA THR A 113 11.78 -19.93 -16.95
C THR A 113 11.47 -20.38 -15.52
N TYR A 114 10.83 -21.55 -15.39
CA TYR A 114 10.61 -22.18 -14.08
C TYR A 114 11.93 -22.38 -13.30
N ASP A 115 12.97 -22.89 -13.97
CA ASP A 115 14.24 -23.21 -13.31
C ASP A 115 14.90 -21.96 -12.72
N GLN A 116 14.77 -20.81 -13.39
CA GLN A 116 15.24 -19.52 -12.87
C GLN A 116 14.48 -19.09 -11.62
N LEU A 117 13.15 -19.22 -11.62
CA LEU A 117 12.32 -18.92 -10.44
C LEU A 117 12.62 -19.86 -9.27
N ALA A 118 12.92 -21.14 -9.54
CA ALA A 118 13.24 -22.14 -8.51
C ALA A 118 14.64 -21.97 -7.91
N GLN A 119 15.63 -21.56 -8.71
CA GLN A 119 17.01 -21.45 -8.27
C GLN A 119 17.34 -20.08 -7.68
N ALA A 120 16.76 -19.01 -8.22
CA ALA A 120 17.04 -17.63 -7.83
C ALA A 120 15.74 -16.81 -7.64
N PRO A 121 14.83 -17.23 -6.75
CA PRO A 121 13.52 -16.61 -6.59
C PRO A 121 13.56 -15.11 -6.26
N ASP A 122 14.59 -14.66 -5.53
CA ASP A 122 14.74 -13.27 -5.14
C ASP A 122 15.09 -12.34 -6.31
N ASP A 123 15.82 -12.86 -7.32
CA ASP A 123 16.23 -12.09 -8.50
C ASP A 123 15.06 -11.74 -9.41
N TYR A 124 13.97 -12.50 -9.33
CA TYR A 124 12.77 -12.32 -10.15
C TYR A 124 11.57 -11.83 -9.34
N ASN A 125 11.76 -11.46 -8.06
CA ASN A 125 10.66 -11.00 -7.25
C ASN A 125 10.01 -9.76 -7.86
N SER A 126 8.68 -9.76 -7.95
CA SER A 126 7.88 -8.69 -8.56
C SER A 126 8.02 -8.54 -10.09
N GLU A 127 8.75 -9.44 -10.77
CA GLU A 127 8.77 -9.49 -12.23
C GLU A 127 7.45 -10.06 -12.78
N MET A 128 6.98 -9.49 -13.89
CA MET A 128 5.79 -9.95 -14.62
C MET A 128 6.18 -11.10 -15.55
N ILE A 129 5.67 -12.31 -15.30
CA ILE A 129 6.06 -13.56 -15.96
C ILE A 129 4.92 -14.20 -16.75
N VAL A 130 5.26 -14.96 -17.78
CA VAL A 130 4.35 -15.85 -18.51
C VAL A 130 4.88 -17.27 -18.45
N LEU A 131 4.06 -18.21 -17.97
CA LEU A 131 4.36 -19.63 -17.97
C LEU A 131 3.11 -20.43 -18.36
N SER A 132 3.31 -21.69 -18.77
CA SER A 132 2.22 -22.62 -19.06
C SER A 132 2.40 -23.89 -18.26
N GLY A 133 1.30 -24.53 -17.89
CA GLY A 133 1.36 -25.74 -17.10
C GLY A 133 -0.01 -26.34 -16.80
N ARG A 134 0.01 -27.55 -16.26
CA ARG A 134 -1.19 -28.30 -15.91
C ARG A 134 -1.58 -28.07 -14.46
N VAL A 135 -2.84 -27.73 -14.22
CA VAL A 135 -3.38 -27.59 -12.86
C VAL A 135 -3.41 -28.97 -12.19
N ILE A 136 -2.70 -29.12 -11.07
CA ILE A 136 -2.62 -30.36 -10.30
C ILE A 136 -3.66 -30.36 -9.17
N GLN A 137 -3.82 -29.21 -8.52
CA GLN A 137 -4.68 -29.09 -7.35
C GLN A 137 -5.24 -27.67 -7.25
N MET A 138 -6.51 -27.55 -6.86
CA MET A 138 -7.15 -26.27 -6.58
C MET A 138 -7.57 -26.16 -5.11
N MET A 139 -7.40 -24.97 -4.55
CA MET A 139 -7.79 -24.61 -3.18
C MET A 139 -8.60 -23.32 -3.23
N GLN A 140 -9.93 -23.44 -3.16
CA GLN A 140 -10.83 -22.29 -3.27
C GLN A 140 -10.99 -21.57 -1.93
N GLY A 141 -11.01 -20.24 -1.97
CA GLY A 141 -11.28 -19.38 -0.82
C GLY A 141 -12.29 -18.28 -1.15
N GLU A 142 -12.83 -17.64 -0.11
CA GLU A 142 -13.95 -16.69 -0.21
C GLU A 142 -13.58 -15.38 -0.94
N GLY A 143 -12.31 -14.95 -0.89
CA GLY A 143 -11.81 -13.77 -1.62
C GLY A 143 -10.63 -14.04 -2.57
N SER A 144 -9.82 -15.03 -2.24
CA SER A 144 -8.68 -15.47 -3.04
C SER A 144 -8.64 -16.98 -3.08
N SER A 145 -8.29 -17.53 -4.23
CA SER A 145 -8.09 -18.95 -4.43
C SER A 145 -6.63 -19.23 -4.78
N GLN A 146 -6.23 -20.48 -4.63
CA GLN A 146 -4.86 -20.94 -4.82
C GLN A 146 -4.87 -22.18 -5.70
N MET A 147 -3.80 -22.43 -6.43
CA MET A 147 -3.62 -23.66 -7.20
C MET A 147 -2.15 -24.07 -7.28
N LEU A 148 -1.90 -25.37 -7.42
CA LEU A 148 -0.60 -25.92 -7.76
C LEU A 148 -0.60 -26.30 -9.24
N VAL A 149 0.44 -25.89 -9.97
CA VAL A 149 0.56 -26.11 -11.42
C VAL A 149 1.88 -26.80 -11.74
N ALA A 150 1.84 -27.88 -12.51
CA ALA A 150 3.01 -28.52 -13.12
C ALA A 150 3.41 -27.73 -14.37
N VAL A 151 4.52 -27.00 -14.30
CA VAL A 151 5.03 -26.17 -15.40
C VAL A 151 5.69 -27.05 -16.46
N ASP A 152 5.37 -26.78 -17.73
CA ASP A 152 5.93 -27.45 -18.91
C ASP A 152 5.87 -29.00 -18.88
N ASP A 153 4.91 -29.57 -18.15
CA ASP A 153 4.78 -31.02 -17.88
C ASP A 153 6.10 -31.67 -17.36
N LYS A 154 6.99 -30.87 -16.74
CA LYS A 154 8.26 -31.33 -16.17
C LYS A 154 8.02 -31.91 -14.77
N GLU A 155 8.52 -33.11 -14.53
CA GLU A 155 8.37 -33.79 -13.24
C GLU A 155 9.00 -32.95 -12.11
N GLY A 156 8.25 -32.74 -11.03
CA GLY A 156 8.67 -31.92 -9.89
C GLY A 156 8.67 -30.41 -10.13
N ALA A 157 8.40 -29.93 -11.35
CA ALA A 157 8.36 -28.51 -11.66
C ALA A 157 7.01 -27.89 -11.27
N VAL A 158 6.76 -27.80 -9.96
CA VAL A 158 5.49 -27.27 -9.42
C VAL A 158 5.67 -25.79 -9.06
N ILE A 159 4.70 -24.96 -9.46
CA ILE A 159 4.56 -23.57 -9.04
C ILE A 159 3.25 -23.38 -8.25
N PHE A 160 3.32 -22.59 -7.19
CA PHE A 160 2.17 -22.18 -6.40
C PHE A 160 1.60 -20.87 -6.95
N LEU A 161 0.32 -20.85 -7.30
CA LEU A 161 -0.35 -19.68 -7.83
C LEU A 161 -1.43 -19.19 -6.87
N GLY A 162 -1.37 -17.92 -6.50
CA GLY A 162 -2.45 -17.22 -5.81
C GLY A 162 -3.19 -16.29 -6.77
N TYR A 163 -4.52 -16.23 -6.69
CA TYR A 163 -5.31 -15.38 -7.57
C TYR A 163 -6.60 -14.93 -6.90
N GLU A 164 -7.10 -13.76 -7.28
CA GLU A 164 -8.40 -13.29 -6.83
C GLU A 164 -9.52 -14.15 -7.45
N SER A 165 -10.57 -14.44 -6.67
CA SER A 165 -11.64 -15.34 -7.12
C SER A 165 -12.46 -14.77 -8.30
N ASN A 166 -12.35 -13.47 -8.59
CA ASN A 166 -12.94 -12.79 -9.77
C ASN A 166 -12.14 -13.01 -11.06
N ILE A 167 -10.86 -13.42 -11.00
CA ILE A 167 -10.01 -13.75 -12.16
C ILE A 167 -10.41 -15.12 -12.74
N ASN A 168 -11.31 -15.86 -12.08
CA ASN A 168 -11.95 -17.09 -12.57
C ASN A 168 -12.90 -16.86 -13.77
N GLY A 169 -12.44 -16.14 -14.80
CA GLY A 169 -13.19 -15.87 -16.02
C GLY A 169 -13.44 -17.09 -16.91
N SER A 170 -12.96 -18.30 -16.57
CA SER A 170 -13.05 -19.43 -17.50
C SER A 170 -13.03 -20.82 -16.89
N GLY A 171 -13.82 -21.09 -15.84
CA GLY A 171 -14.17 -22.47 -15.44
C GLY A 171 -13.01 -23.47 -15.35
N ILE A 172 -11.81 -23.00 -14.99
CA ILE A 172 -10.59 -23.81 -14.91
C ILE A 172 -10.79 -24.86 -13.83
N SER A 173 -10.37 -26.08 -14.15
CA SER A 173 -10.50 -27.25 -13.29
C SER A 173 -9.15 -27.95 -13.15
N GLU A 174 -9.05 -28.83 -12.16
CA GLU A 174 -7.90 -29.72 -12.05
C GLU A 174 -7.72 -30.52 -13.35
N ASN A 175 -6.47 -30.76 -13.74
CA ASN A 175 -5.99 -31.35 -14.99
C ASN A 175 -6.04 -30.45 -16.23
N ASP A 176 -6.59 -29.23 -16.15
CA ASP A 176 -6.56 -28.31 -17.28
C ASP A 176 -5.13 -27.83 -17.57
N LEU A 177 -4.82 -27.73 -18.86
CA LEU A 177 -3.62 -27.00 -19.31
C LEU A 177 -3.97 -25.52 -19.36
N ILE A 178 -3.17 -24.70 -18.69
CA ILE A 178 -3.36 -23.26 -18.63
C ILE A 178 -2.09 -22.51 -19.02
N LYS A 179 -2.28 -21.32 -19.56
CA LYS A 179 -1.25 -20.29 -19.64
C LYS A 179 -1.62 -19.17 -18.69
N PHE A 180 -0.68 -18.77 -17.84
CA PHE A 180 -0.92 -17.75 -16.83
C PHE A 180 0.08 -16.60 -16.94
N TYR A 181 -0.42 -15.42 -16.63
CA TYR A 181 0.29 -14.15 -16.63
C TYR A 181 0.25 -13.63 -15.19
N GLY A 182 1.39 -13.59 -14.53
CA GLY A 182 1.45 -13.29 -13.11
C GLY A 182 2.68 -12.49 -12.70
N THR A 183 2.70 -12.11 -11.44
CA THR A 183 3.82 -11.43 -10.79
C THR A 183 4.53 -12.44 -9.89
N ALA A 184 5.81 -12.70 -10.14
CA ALA A 184 6.59 -13.62 -9.32
C ALA A 184 6.70 -13.14 -7.86
N ALA A 185 6.55 -14.07 -6.92
CA ALA A 185 6.37 -13.79 -5.49
C ALA A 185 7.37 -14.55 -4.60
N GLY A 186 8.52 -14.93 -5.17
CA GLY A 186 9.55 -15.71 -4.47
C GLY A 186 9.16 -17.18 -4.32
N THR A 187 9.30 -17.73 -3.12
CA THR A 187 8.95 -19.14 -2.82
C THR A 187 7.96 -19.25 -1.67
N ILE A 188 7.21 -20.35 -1.65
CA ILE A 188 6.38 -20.76 -0.53
C ILE A 188 6.71 -22.20 -0.13
N SER A 189 6.65 -22.48 1.16
CA SER A 189 6.84 -23.82 1.72
C SER A 189 5.54 -24.35 2.30
N TYR A 190 5.22 -25.62 2.04
CA TYR A 190 4.07 -26.31 2.61
C TYR A 190 4.42 -27.74 3.00
N GLU A 191 3.65 -28.32 3.92
CA GLU A 191 3.81 -29.72 4.32
C GLU A 191 3.02 -30.63 3.36
N SER A 192 3.68 -31.64 2.82
CA SER A 192 3.07 -32.64 1.95
C SER A 192 2.22 -33.62 2.77
N THR A 193 1.39 -34.41 2.08
CA THR A 193 0.62 -35.49 2.72
C THR A 193 1.50 -36.58 3.34
N LEU A 194 2.79 -36.62 3.00
CA LEU A 194 3.79 -37.52 3.56
C LEU A 194 4.57 -36.90 4.73
N GLY A 195 4.25 -35.68 5.14
CA GLY A 195 4.91 -34.96 6.23
C GLY A 195 6.23 -34.28 5.84
N GLU A 196 6.55 -34.22 4.55
CA GLU A 196 7.75 -33.55 4.06
C GLU A 196 7.46 -32.08 3.75
N THR A 197 8.37 -31.18 4.12
CA THR A 197 8.27 -29.77 3.71
C THR A 197 8.74 -29.61 2.27
N ILE A 198 7.84 -29.18 1.40
CA ILE A 198 8.11 -28.89 -0.02
C ILE A 198 8.19 -27.38 -0.17
N THR A 199 9.22 -26.88 -0.86
CA THR A 199 9.38 -25.46 -1.20
C THR A 199 9.31 -25.29 -2.71
N VAL A 200 8.41 -24.43 -3.18
CA VAL A 200 8.17 -24.18 -4.61
C VAL A 200 8.17 -22.68 -4.90
N PRO A 201 8.47 -22.26 -6.14
CA PRO A 201 8.20 -20.90 -6.59
C PRO A 201 6.73 -20.52 -6.43
N ALA A 202 6.48 -19.22 -6.25
CA ALA A 202 5.14 -18.67 -6.12
C ALA A 202 4.92 -17.49 -7.08
N ALA A 203 3.68 -17.29 -7.52
CA ALA A 203 3.27 -16.11 -8.28
C ALA A 203 1.83 -15.69 -7.98
N PHE A 204 1.56 -14.39 -8.09
CA PHE A 204 0.20 -13.84 -8.09
C PHE A 204 -0.30 -13.71 -9.53
N VAL A 205 -1.39 -14.40 -9.85
CA VAL A 205 -1.91 -14.42 -11.22
C VAL A 205 -2.82 -13.23 -11.44
N ASN A 206 -2.58 -12.55 -12.56
CA ASN A 206 -3.33 -11.37 -13.00
C ASN A 206 -4.27 -11.71 -14.17
N MET A 207 -3.85 -12.64 -15.03
CA MET A 207 -4.67 -13.20 -16.12
C MET A 207 -4.33 -14.67 -16.31
N MET A 208 -5.29 -15.47 -16.76
CA MET A 208 -5.08 -16.86 -17.13
C MET A 208 -6.04 -17.30 -18.23
N GLU A 209 -5.60 -18.24 -19.05
CA GLU A 209 -6.37 -18.82 -20.14
C GLU A 209 -6.18 -20.35 -20.17
N ARG A 210 -7.26 -21.09 -20.44
CA ARG A 210 -7.19 -22.53 -20.72
C ARG A 210 -6.65 -22.73 -22.15
N GLN A 211 -5.74 -23.68 -22.32
CA GLN A 211 -5.17 -24.08 -23.61
C GLN A 211 -5.87 -25.30 -24.22
#